data_AF-A0A935ZJH7-F1
#
_entry.id   AF-A0A935ZJH7-F1
#
_cell.length_a   1.000
_cell.length_b   1.000
_cell.length_c   1.000
_cell.angle_alpha   90.00
_cell.angle_beta   90.00
_cell.angle_gamma   90.00
#
_symmetry.space_group_name_H-M   'P 1'
#
loop_
_entity.id
_entity.type
_entity.pdbx_description
1 polymer ?
#
loop_
_entity_poly.entity_id
_entity_poly.type
_entity_poly.pdbx_seq_one_letter_code
_entity_poly.pdbx_strand_id
1 'polypeptide(L)'
;MARATDKRTPSDAAGEPAAGPGIDAILEQLEQVVGDLEGGTLPLERALERFEQGVALARRGNALLERVEQRVETLLADRDQAVPLAERGEDED
;
A
#
# COMPACT_ATOMS: atom_id res chain seq x y z
N MET A 1 -35.94 -8.36 18.17
CA MET A 1 -34.55 -8.83 18.40
C MET A 1 -33.96 -9.21 17.06
N ALA A 2 -33.36 -8.27 16.32
CA ALA A 2 -32.55 -8.55 15.14
C ALA A 2 -31.53 -7.40 15.04
N ARG A 3 -30.29 -7.69 15.44
CA ARG A 3 -29.18 -6.74 15.48
C ARG A 3 -28.67 -6.59 14.04
N ALA A 4 -28.98 -5.46 13.41
CA ALA A 4 -28.41 -5.10 12.12
C ALA A 4 -26.88 -5.05 12.25
N THR A 5 -26.18 -5.85 11.43
CA THR A 5 -24.73 -5.83 11.32
C THR A 5 -24.31 -4.52 10.65
N ASP A 6 -23.93 -3.55 11.49
CA ASP A 6 -23.25 -2.31 11.09
C ASP A 6 -21.93 -2.70 10.42
N LYS A 7 -21.92 -2.70 9.08
CA LYS A 7 -20.73 -2.91 8.25
C LYS A 7 -19.87 -1.65 8.37
N ARG A 8 -19.18 -1.49 9.49
CA ARG A 8 -18.31 -0.34 9.74
C ARG A 8 -16.97 -0.57 9.02
N THR A 9 -16.91 -0.11 7.78
CA THR A 9 -15.64 0.27 7.14
C THR A 9 -14.97 1.36 7.98
N PRO A 10 -13.71 1.19 8.41
CA PRO A 10 -12.88 2.33 8.78
C PRO A 10 -12.32 2.94 7.49
N SER A 11 -13.16 3.70 6.79
CA SER A 11 -12.71 4.76 5.88
C SER A 11 -12.51 6.01 6.75
N ASP A 12 -11.36 6.14 7.40
CA ASP A 12 -10.69 7.42 7.70
C ASP A 12 -9.58 7.22 8.74
N ALA A 13 -8.35 7.12 8.25
CA ALA A 13 -7.15 7.53 8.99
C ALA A 13 -6.22 8.20 7.97
N ALA A 14 -5.92 9.47 8.22
CA ALA A 14 -5.39 10.45 7.27
C ALA A 14 -4.06 10.10 6.59
N GLY A 15 -3.93 10.48 5.31
CA GLY A 15 -2.64 10.66 4.62
C GLY A 15 -2.70 10.59 3.10
N GLU A 16 -3.19 11.66 2.45
CA GLU A 16 -3.16 11.96 0.99
C GLU A 16 -3.75 10.90 0.03
N PRO A 17 -4.43 11.31 -1.06
CA PRO A 17 -4.66 10.40 -2.17
C PRO A 17 -3.29 10.14 -2.83
N ALA A 18 -2.60 9.08 -2.42
CA ALA A 18 -1.47 8.56 -3.16
C ALA A 18 -1.97 8.31 -4.59
N ALA A 19 -1.56 9.16 -5.53
CA ALA A 19 -2.10 9.22 -6.88
C ALA A 19 -1.83 7.90 -7.62
N GLY A 20 -2.75 6.94 -7.51
CA GLY A 20 -2.71 5.64 -8.17
C GLY A 20 -3.58 4.58 -7.46
N PRO A 21 -3.94 3.47 -8.12
CA PRO A 21 -4.55 2.30 -7.49
C PRO A 21 -3.77 1.85 -6.25
N GLY A 22 -4.51 1.56 -5.18
CA GLY A 22 -3.98 0.93 -3.97
C GLY A 22 -3.57 -0.53 -4.22
N ILE A 23 -2.94 -1.14 -3.21
CA ILE A 23 -2.38 -2.50 -3.33
C ILE A 23 -3.45 -3.53 -3.71
N ASP A 24 -4.65 -3.44 -3.13
CA ASP A 24 -5.76 -4.35 -3.42
C ASP A 24 -6.15 -4.32 -4.90
N ALA A 25 -6.20 -3.13 -5.50
CA ALA A 25 -6.54 -2.96 -6.91
C ALA A 25 -5.42 -3.47 -7.85
N ILE A 26 -4.16 -3.42 -7.42
CA ILE A 26 -3.03 -4.00 -8.16
C ILE A 26 -3.09 -5.52 -8.12
N LEU A 27 -3.41 -6.09 -6.96
CA LEU A 27 -3.56 -7.54 -6.78
C LEU A 27 -4.73 -8.09 -7.61
N GLU A 28 -5.89 -7.42 -7.60
CA GLU A 28 -7.04 -7.82 -8.41
C GLU A 28 -6.71 -7.84 -9.91
N GLN A 29 -6.01 -6.82 -10.41
CA GLN A 29 -5.57 -6.78 -11.80
C GLN A 29 -4.55 -7.88 -12.12
N LEU A 30 -3.65 -8.18 -11.19
CA LEU A 30 -2.65 -9.24 -11.36
C LEU A 30 -3.32 -10.63 -11.41
N GLU A 31 -4.32 -10.87 -10.56
CA GLU A 31 -5.12 -12.10 -10.58
C GLU A 31 -5.84 -12.29 -11.92
N GLN A 32 -6.40 -11.22 -12.48
CA GLN A 32 -7.01 -11.26 -13.82
C GLN A 32 -5.99 -11.62 -14.90
N VAL A 33 -4.80 -11.01 -14.87
CA VAL A 33 -3.71 -11.33 -15.81
C VAL A 33 -3.28 -12.78 -15.70
N VAL A 34 -3.10 -13.29 -14.48
CA VAL A 34 -2.72 -14.69 -14.25
C VAL A 34 -3.81 -15.63 -14.74
N GLY A 35 -5.07 -15.37 -14.42
CA GLY A 35 -6.20 -16.17 -14.90
C GLY A 35 -6.30 -16.23 -16.42
N ASP A 36 -6.06 -15.10 -17.09
CA ASP A 36 -6.04 -15.02 -18.55
C ASP A 36 -4.89 -15.87 -19.16
N LEU A 37 -3.72 -15.88 -18.53
CA LEU A 37 -2.55 -16.66 -18.95
C LEU A 37 -2.71 -18.16 -18.68
N GLU A 38 -3.27 -18.54 -17.53
CA GLU A 38 -3.54 -19.94 -17.15
C GLU A 38 -4.59 -20.59 -18.04
N GLY A 39 -5.50 -19.80 -18.62
CA GLY A 39 -6.51 -20.27 -19.56
C GLY A 39 -5.95 -20.89 -20.84
N GLY A 40 -4.69 -20.61 -21.21
CA GLY A 40 -3.96 -21.30 -22.29
C GLY A 40 -4.52 -21.15 -23.71
N THR A 41 -5.57 -20.33 -23.91
CA THR A 41 -6.26 -20.13 -25.19
C THR A 41 -5.85 -18.85 -25.91
N LEU A 42 -5.00 -18.02 -25.27
CA LEU A 42 -4.53 -16.77 -25.84
C LEU A 42 -3.54 -17.02 -26.99
N PRO A 43 -3.67 -16.31 -28.12
CA PRO A 43 -2.59 -16.21 -29.10
C PRO A 43 -1.31 -15.70 -28.45
N LEU A 44 -0.15 -16.12 -28.97
CA LEU A 44 1.16 -15.82 -28.39
C LEU A 44 1.38 -14.32 -28.15
N GLU A 45 1.01 -13.48 -29.12
CA GLU A 45 1.15 -12.03 -29.02
C GLU A 45 0.33 -11.47 -27.84
N ARG A 46 -0.88 -12.00 -27.63
CA ARG A 46 -1.74 -11.61 -26.51
C ARG A 46 -1.21 -12.13 -25.18
N ALA A 47 -0.68 -13.35 -25.15
CA ALA A 47 -0.04 -13.89 -23.96
C ALA A 47 1.18 -13.04 -23.55
N LEU A 48 1.98 -12.56 -24.50
CA LEU A 48 3.09 -11.64 -24.25
C LEU A 48 2.61 -10.29 -23.72
N GLU A 49 1.58 -9.68 -24.33
CA GLU A 49 0.97 -8.45 -23.82
C GLU A 49 0.49 -8.60 -22.36
N ARG A 50 -0.17 -9.71 -22.03
CA ARG A 50 -0.62 -9.99 -20.66
C ARG A 50 0.53 -10.20 -19.70
N PHE A 51 1.58 -10.92 -20.11
CA PHE A 51 2.77 -11.10 -19.30
C PHE A 51 3.46 -9.76 -18.97
N GLU A 52 3.63 -8.89 -19.98
CA GLU A 52 4.20 -7.55 -19.78
C GLU A 52 3.36 -6.71 -18.81
N GLN A 53 2.03 -6.76 -18.93
CA GLN A 53 1.12 -6.11 -17.98
C GLN A 53 1.31 -6.66 -16.56
N GLY A 54 1.41 -7.98 -16.39
CA GLY A 54 1.65 -8.62 -15.11
C GLY A 54 2.97 -8.18 -14.46
N VAL A 55 4.05 -8.10 -15.26
CA VAL A 55 5.35 -7.59 -14.80
C VAL A 55 5.26 -6.13 -14.36
N ALA A 56 4.54 -5.29 -15.11
CA ALA A 56 4.35 -3.89 -14.76
C ALA A 56 3.55 -3.73 -13.46
N LEU A 57 2.49 -4.52 -13.26
CA LEU A 57 1.69 -4.54 -12.03
C LEU A 57 2.53 -4.97 -10.82
N ALA A 58 3.31 -6.04 -10.95
CA ALA A 58 4.19 -6.51 -9.88
C ALA A 58 5.23 -5.44 -9.47
N ARG A 59 5.85 -4.77 -10.44
CA ARG A 59 6.78 -3.66 -10.19
C ARG A 59 6.09 -2.51 -9.46
N ARG A 60 4.87 -2.17 -9.86
CA ARG A 60 4.08 -1.12 -9.21
C ARG A 60 3.74 -1.48 -7.76
N GLY A 61 3.35 -2.73 -7.51
CA GLY A 61 3.06 -3.23 -6.16
C GLY A 61 4.28 -3.10 -5.25
N ASN A 62 5.45 -3.56 -5.70
CA ASN A 62 6.70 -3.43 -4.94
C ASN A 62 7.04 -1.96 -4.64
N ALA A 63 6.96 -1.08 -5.64
CA ALA A 63 7.23 0.35 -5.43
C ALA A 63 6.23 1.02 -4.47
N LEU A 64 4.99 0.52 -4.38
CA LEU A 64 4.02 1.00 -3.41
C LEU A 64 4.39 0.52 -1.99
N LEU A 65 4.76 -0.76 -1.84
CA LEU A 65 5.18 -1.32 -0.56
C LEU A 65 6.42 -0.62 -0.01
N GLU A 66 7.43 -0.37 -0.85
CA GLU A 66 8.63 0.38 -0.49
C GLU A 66 8.31 1.79 0.05
N ARG A 67 7.36 2.49 -0.57
CA ARG A 67 6.92 3.82 -0.09
C ARG A 67 6.22 3.74 1.26
N VAL A 68 5.40 2.71 1.46
CA VAL A 68 4.71 2.48 2.73
C VAL A 68 5.72 2.17 3.83
N GLU A 69 6.69 1.31 3.55
CA GLU A 69 7.78 0.96 4.47
C GLU A 69 8.58 2.20 4.87
N GLN A 70 9.04 3.00 3.90
CA GLN A 70 9.76 4.25 4.16
C GLN A 70 8.93 5.23 5.01
N ARG A 71 7.61 5.29 4.78
CA ARG A 71 6.72 6.15 5.57
C ARG A 71 6.61 5.65 7.01
N VAL A 72 6.50 4.33 7.22
CA VAL A 72 6.46 3.73 8.55
C VAL A 72 7.77 3.98 9.29
N GLU A 73 8.92 3.79 8.64
CA GLU A 73 10.24 4.07 9.22
C GLU A 73 10.37 5.52 9.67
N THR A 74 9.94 6.48 8.84
CA THR A 74 9.94 7.91 9.18
C THR A 74 9.10 8.17 10.43
N LEU A 75 7.89 7.61 10.49
CA LEU A 75 6.98 7.79 11.64
C LEU A 75 7.54 7.18 12.94
N LEU A 76 8.27 6.06 12.85
CA LEU A 76 8.94 5.46 14.00
C LEU A 76 10.14 6.30 14.46
N ALA A 77 10.93 6.82 13.52
CA ALA A 77 12.07 7.70 13.82
C ALA A 77 11.65 9.03 14.48
N ASP A 78 10.55 9.62 14.00
CA ASP A 78 9.99 10.85 14.59
C ASP A 78 9.50 10.64 16.02
N ARG A 79 8.97 9.45 16.34
CA ARG A 79 8.55 9.08 17.70
C ARG A 79 9.74 8.94 18.66
N ASP A 80 10.86 8.40 18.17
CA ASP A 80 12.06 8.19 18.98
C ASP A 80 12.88 9.49 19.15
N GLN A 81 12.69 10.50 18.28
CA GLN A 81 13.24 11.85 18.42
C GLN A 81 12.40 12.79 19.31
N ALA A 82 11.28 12.32 19.87
CA ALA A 82 10.55 13.06 20.89
C ALA A 82 11.36 13.07 22.21
N VAL A 83 12.40 13.91 22.24
CA VAL A 83 13.17 14.24 23.44
C VAL A 83 12.20 14.75 24.52
N PRO A 84 12.28 14.27 25.78
CA PRO A 84 11.46 14.82 26.85
C PRO A 84 11.69 16.32 26.96
N LEU A 85 10.62 17.11 27.10
CA LEU A 85 10.69 18.56 27.33
C LEU A 85 11.28 18.97 28.70
N ALA A 86 12.00 18.07 29.38
CA ALA A 86 12.79 18.36 30.57
C ALA A 86 14.25 18.08 30.16
N GLU A 87 15.20 19.01 30.17
CA GLU A 87 15.47 20.04 31.17
C GLU A 87 16.08 21.27 30.47
N ARG A 88 15.27 22.30 30.21
CA ARG A 88 15.76 23.65 29.92
C ARG A 88 15.32 24.53 31.09
N GLY A 89 16.28 24.90 31.92
CA GLY A 89 16.08 25.38 33.29
C GLY A 89 16.57 24.26 34.19
N GLU A 90 17.80 24.29 34.66
CA GLU A 90 18.25 25.27 35.65
C GLU A 90 19.52 26.02 35.19
N ASP A 91 19.31 27.27 34.74
CA ASP A 91 20.26 28.34 35.02
C ASP A 91 20.00 28.74 36.48
N GLU A 92 20.77 28.24 37.44
CA GLU A 92 20.87 28.82 38.78
C GLU A 92 22.36 28.92 39.17
N ASP A 93 22.72 30.13 39.63
CA ASP A 93 24.04 30.75 39.86
C ASP A 93 25.20 29.90 40.42
#